data_AF-A0A345SWX9-F1
#
_entry.id   AF-A0A345SWX9-F1
#
_cell.length_a   1.000
_cell.length_b   1.000
_cell.length_c   1.000
_cell.angle_alpha   90.00
_cell.angle_beta   90.00
_cell.angle_gamma   90.00
#
_symmetry.space_group_name_H-M   'P 1'
#
loop_
_entity.id
_entity.type
_entity.pdbx_description
1 polymer ?
#
loop_
_entity_poly.entity_id
_entity_poly.type
_entity_poly.pdbx_seq_one_letter_code
_entity_poly.pdbx_strand_id
1 'polypeptide(L)' 'MRITNHSGSRASYAVRIDFTDSSGKTVESTVVGVRDLEPGRTATLLAFGSTATRTPTTPKVAQAQRT' A
#
# COMPACT_ATOMS: atom_id res chain seq x y z
N MET A 1 -4.62 -4.56 3.43
CA MET A 1 -4.16 -4.80 2.04
C MET A 1 -3.52 -6.17 1.93
N ARG A 2 -3.66 -6.87 0.81
CA ARG A 2 -3.08 -8.21 0.57
C ARG A 2 -2.13 -8.17 -0.63
N ILE A 3 -0.88 -8.59 -0.46
CA ILE A 3 0.09 -8.80 -1.54
C ILE A 3 0.33 -10.29 -1.69
N THR A 4 0.16 -10.84 -2.89
CA THR A 4 0.52 -12.23 -3.22
C THR A 4 1.65 -12.23 -4.25
N ASN A 5 2.72 -12.98 -3.98
CA ASN A 5 3.76 -13.22 -4.98
C ASN A 5 3.32 -14.37 -5.91
N HIS A 6 2.84 -14.03 -7.10
CA HIS A 6 2.48 -15.02 -8.12
C HIS A 6 3.64 -15.43 -9.03
N SER A 7 4.83 -14.87 -8.83
CA SER A 7 6.02 -15.23 -9.60
C SER A 7 6.67 -16.51 -9.08
N GLY A 8 7.57 -17.08 -9.89
CA GLY A 8 8.34 -18.28 -9.53
C GLY A 8 9.61 -18.00 -8.72
N SER A 9 9.89 -16.74 -8.36
CA SER A 9 11.08 -16.36 -7.60
C SER A 9 10.74 -15.46 -6.42
N ARG A 10 11.67 -15.33 -5.49
CA ARG A 10 11.59 -14.35 -4.41
C ARG A 10 11.53 -12.94 -5.00
N ALA A 11 10.67 -12.10 -4.44
CA ALA A 11 10.49 -10.73 -4.89
C ALA A 11 10.09 -9.80 -3.74
N SER A 12 10.47 -8.53 -3.85
CA SER A 12 10.04 -7.48 -2.94
C SER A 12 8.94 -6.64 -3.57
N TYR A 13 8.02 -6.15 -2.74
CA TYR A 13 6.85 -5.38 -3.17
C TYR A 13 6.72 -4.11 -2.35
N ALA A 14 6.41 -3.00 -3.03
CA ALA A 14 6.06 -1.73 -2.42
C ALA A 14 4.77 -1.20 -3.02
N VAL A 15 3.87 -0.69 -2.18
CA VAL A 15 2.60 -0.12 -2.58
C VAL A 15 2.48 1.27 -1.98
N ARG A 16 2.28 2.25 -2.85
CA ARG A 16 1.92 3.62 -2.45
C ARG A 16 0.41 3.69 -2.25
N ILE A 17 0.01 4.15 -1.08
CA ILE A 17 -1.36 4.44 -0.70
C ILE A 17 -1.52 5.96 -0.59
N ASP A 18 -2.49 6.50 -1.32
CA ASP A 18 -2.90 7.89 -1.21
C ASP A 18 -4.17 7.97 -0.36
N PHE A 19 -4.21 8.89 0.59
CA PHE A 19 -5.40 9.23 1.37
C PHE A 19 -6.04 10.47 0.76
N THR A 20 -7.29 10.35 0.33
CA THR A 20 -8.03 11.44 -0.33
C THR A 20 -9.11 12.01 0.58
N ASP A 21 -9.33 13.32 0.51
CA ASP A 21 -10.49 13.96 1.16
C ASP A 21 -11.80 13.68 0.39
N SER A 22 -12.92 14.27 0.85
CA SER A 22 -14.23 14.10 0.22
C SER A 22 -14.35 14.67 -1.20
N SER A 23 -13.43 15.54 -1.62
CA SER A 23 -13.35 16.04 -3.00
C SER A 23 -12.56 15.11 -3.91
N GLY A 24 -11.93 14.07 -3.36
CA GLY A 24 -11.05 13.15 -4.08
C GLY A 24 -9.61 13.66 -4.22
N LYS A 25 -9.26 14.78 -3.57
CA LYS A 25 -7.90 15.30 -3.57
C LYS A 25 -7.03 14.50 -2.61
N THR A 26 -5.85 14.06 -3.08
CA THR A 26 -4.83 13.45 -2.21
C THR A 26 -4.31 14.49 -1.21
N VAL A 27 -4.46 14.20 0.08
CA VAL A 27 -3.97 15.04 1.18
C VAL A 27 -2.76 14.42 1.89
N GLU A 28 -2.55 13.12 1.73
CA GLU A 28 -1.42 12.39 2.28
C GLU A 28 -1.08 11.17 1.42
N SER A 29 0.19 10.77 1.43
CA SER A 29 0.66 9.52 0.83
C SER A 29 1.56 8.76 1.80
N THR A 30 1.41 7.43 1.84
CA THR A 30 2.31 6.53 2.55
C THR A 30 2.72 5.37 1.66
N VAL A 31 3.84 4.73 1.97
CA VAL A 31 4.32 3.54 1.26
C VAL A 31 4.43 2.39 2.24
N VAL A 32 3.85 1.27 1.87
CA VAL A 32 3.92 0.02 2.63
C VAL A 32 4.43 -1.09 1.73
N GLY A 33 5.26 -1.98 2.26
CA GLY A 33 5.88 -3.02 1.46
C GLY A 33 6.29 -4.24 2.26
N VAL A 34 6.56 -5.31 1.53
CA VAL A 34 7.14 -6.54 2.05
C VAL A 34 8.36 -6.85 1.20
N ARG A 35 9.49 -7.10 1.86
CA ARG A 35 10.69 -7.56 1.17
C ARG A 35 10.67 -9.07 1.06
N ASP A 36 11.29 -9.57 0.00
CA ASP A 36 11.76 -10.95 -0.05
C ASP A 36 10.62 -11.97 0.17
N LEU A 37 9.45 -11.70 -0.41
CA LEU A 37 8.28 -12.57 -0.32
C LEU A 37 8.50 -13.81 -1.20
N GLU A 38 8.49 -14.98 -0.60
CA GLU A 38 8.66 -16.25 -1.30
C GLU A 38 7.56 -16.50 -2.36
N PRO A 39 7.86 -17.28 -3.43
CA PRO A 39 6.87 -17.69 -4.43
C PRO A 39 5.59 -18.27 -3.82
N GLY A 40 4.44 -17.85 -4.31
CA GLY A 40 3.11 -18.30 -3.87
C GLY A 40 2.69 -17.80 -2.48
N ARG A 41 3.54 -17.08 -1.75
CA ARG A 41 3.20 -16.55 -0.42
C ARG A 41 2.43 -15.26 -0.51
N THR A 42 1.73 -14.97 0.59
CA THR A 42 0.96 -13.74 0.74
C THR A 42 1.36 -13.02 2.03
N ALA A 43 1.55 -11.71 1.94
CA ALA A 43 1.63 -10.81 3.09
C ALA A 43 0.35 -9.97 3.22
N THR A 44 -0.13 -9.81 4.45
CA THR A 44 -1.18 -8.86 4.81
C THR A 44 -0.55 -7.68 5.51
N LEU A 45 -0.74 -6.48 4.97
CA LEU A 45 -0.14 -5.25 5.48
C LEU A 45 -1.22 -4.21 5.78
N LEU A 46 -0.91 -3.36 6.76
CA LEU A 46 -1.71 -2.19 7.13
C LEU A 46 -0.95 -0.92 6.75
N ALA A 47 -1.68 0.05 6.22
CA ALA A 47 -1.22 1.40 6.00
C ALA A 47 -2.09 2.32 6.86
N PHE A 48 -1.45 3.19 7.62
CA PHE A 48 -2.13 4.18 8.45
C PHE A 48 -1.94 5.55 7.82
N GLY A 49 -3.01 6.33 7.74
CA GLY A 49 -2.93 7.75 7.47
C GLY A 49 -2.60 8.49 8.76
N SER A 50 -2.01 9.67 8.63
CA SER A 50 -1.76 10.59 9.72
C SER A 50 -3.07 11.08 10.32
N THR A 51 -3.17 10.95 11.64
CA THR A 51 -4.32 11.41 12.42
C THR A 51 -4.41 12.95 12.49
N ALA A 52 -3.41 13.67 11.93
CA ALA A 52 -3.37 15.12 11.96
C ALA A 52 -4.49 15.78 11.14
N THR A 53 -5.06 15.09 10.16
CA THR A 53 -6.25 15.56 9.46
C THR A 53 -7.49 15.26 10.31
N ARG A 54 -8.06 16.27 10.96
CA ARG A 54 -9.39 16.20 11.61
C ARG A 54 -10.51 15.76 10.65
N THR A 55 -10.25 15.83 9.34
CA THR A 55 -11.17 15.44 8.28
C THR A 55 -11.00 13.95 7.96
N PRO A 56 -12.09 13.16 7.88
CA PRO A 56 -12.02 11.79 7.39
C PRO A 56 -11.40 11.69 5.99
N THR A 57 -10.56 10.69 5.78
CA THR A 57 -9.92 10.42 4.49
C THR A 57 -10.19 9.01 4.02
N THR A 58 -10.19 8.80 2.71
CA THR A 58 -10.34 7.48 2.08
C THR A 58 -9.00 7.01 1.50
N PRO A 59 -8.50 5.82 1.88
CA PRO A 59 -7.28 5.27 1.28
C PRO A 59 -7.54 4.71 -0.13
N LYS A 60 -6.59 4.92 -1.04
CA LYS A 60 -6.57 4.38 -2.40
C LYS A 60 -5.18 3.88 -2.75
N VAL A 61 -5.11 2.72 -3.43
CA VAL A 61 -3.86 2.26 -4.04
C VAL A 61 -3.53 3.16 -5.23
N ALA A 62 -2.44 3.92 -5.12
CA ALA A 62 -1.98 4.82 -6.17
C ALA A 62 -0.99 4.12 -7.11
N GLN A 63 -0.12 3.29 -6.56
CA GLN A 63 0.89 2.56 -7.33
C GLN A 63 1.29 1.28 -6.60
N ALA A 64 1.62 0.23 -7.35
CA ALA A 64 2.27 -0.98 -6.86
C ALA A 64 3.52 -1.26 -7.69
N GLN A 65 4.59 -1.68 -7.02
CA GLN A 65 5.88 -2.01 -7.63
C GLN A 65 6.38 -3.36 -7.09
N ARG A 66 7.07 -4.11 -7.97
CA ARG A 66 7.80 -5.33 -7.67
C ARG A 66 9.27 -5.14 -8.07
N THR A 67 10.19 -5.68 -7.28
CA THR A 67 11.64 -5.74 -7.58
C THR A 67 12.19 -7.12 -7.25
#